data_AF-A0A957WUT1-F1
#
_entry.id   AF-A0A957WUT1-F1
#
_cell.length_a   1.000
_cell.length_b   1.000
_cell.length_c   1.000
_cell.angle_alpha   90.00
_cell.angle_beta   90.00
_cell.angle_gamma   90.00
#
_symmetry.space_group_name_H-M   'P 1'
#
loop_
_entity.id
_entity.type
_entity.pdbx_description
1 polymer ?
#
loop_
_entity_poly.entity_id
_entity_poly.type
_entity_poly.pdbx_seq_one_letter_code
_entity_poly.pdbx_strand_id
1 'polypeptide(L)'
;KTALLTGEEIIATERYFVDVMLQTGQEERAYIAVGSGSITDITRFVSFHTRSDFMAFPTAASVDGYTSAGAPSVIVGFKKTVMCHSPQAVFGDLAVLSAAPQVMTASGFGDMLGKYIALADWQLGHLLWNEPFDAEICRRVQIALQSCVDHAEAIGQASQDGLQALLDGLIESGFCMLDFNGSRPASGSEHQVSHHLEMKLIEQQRPAVLHGAKVGASTVIMAGLYDKLRQMSRAEALERLEEAELTPADVHRQAIRAAYPAIADKVMAEQSKFLAMTEADFDQLKHKIADHWTEIQAIAATVPTPDQVTTWLTQVGGATTLQSLGFSDAEVAEAVRNAHYLRDRFNVDKLGHIIGLSLVSVNHDFKI
;
A
#
# COMPACT_ATOMS: atom_id res chain seq x y z
N LYS A 1 -23.20 -12.71 -22.42
CA LYS A 1 -24.06 -12.72 -21.19
C LYS A 1 -23.54 -11.62 -20.28
N THR A 2 -24.42 -10.84 -19.67
CA THR A 2 -24.02 -9.79 -18.72
C THR A 2 -24.29 -10.27 -17.30
N ALA A 3 -23.28 -10.25 -16.44
CA ALA A 3 -23.44 -10.46 -15.02
C ALA A 3 -23.45 -9.10 -14.33
N LEU A 4 -24.57 -8.72 -13.71
CA LEU A 4 -24.71 -7.44 -13.03
C LEU A 4 -24.58 -7.66 -11.53
N LEU A 5 -23.59 -7.01 -10.92
CA LEU A 5 -23.41 -7.05 -9.47
C LEU A 5 -24.21 -5.92 -8.83
N THR A 6 -25.03 -6.26 -7.85
CA THR A 6 -25.89 -5.32 -7.13
C THR A 6 -25.68 -5.45 -5.63
N GLY A 7 -25.76 -4.32 -4.94
CA GLY A 7 -25.53 -4.21 -3.51
C GLY A 7 -25.14 -2.78 -3.17
N GLU A 8 -25.25 -2.41 -1.88
CA GLU A 8 -24.76 -1.10 -1.41
C GLU A 8 -23.25 -0.98 -1.58
N GLU A 9 -22.54 -2.11 -1.46
CA GLU A 9 -21.09 -2.16 -1.60
C GLU A 9 -20.62 -3.40 -2.38
N ILE A 10 -19.81 -3.18 -3.41
CA ILE A 10 -19.19 -4.23 -4.21
C ILE A 10 -17.71 -4.33 -3.86
N ILE A 11 -17.37 -5.33 -3.04
CA ILE A 11 -15.99 -5.65 -2.64
C ILE A 11 -15.65 -7.03 -3.19
N ALA A 12 -14.42 -7.25 -3.64
CA ALA A 12 -13.92 -8.58 -3.99
C ALA A 12 -13.97 -9.54 -2.79
N THR A 13 -15.07 -10.30 -2.68
CA THR A 13 -15.39 -11.23 -1.58
C THR A 13 -15.90 -12.55 -2.17
N GLU A 14 -15.93 -13.61 -1.35
CA GLU A 14 -16.44 -14.93 -1.77
C GLU A 14 -17.86 -14.84 -2.32
N ARG A 15 -18.70 -13.97 -1.73
CA ARG A 15 -20.07 -13.73 -2.20
C ARG A 15 -20.09 -13.35 -3.68
N TYR A 16 -19.33 -12.33 -4.09
CA TYR A 16 -19.35 -11.86 -5.48
C TYR A 16 -18.58 -12.79 -6.42
N PHE A 17 -17.55 -13.50 -5.95
CA PHE A 17 -16.91 -14.54 -6.76
C PHE A 17 -17.91 -15.65 -7.13
N VAL A 18 -18.66 -16.15 -6.14
CA VAL A 18 -19.68 -17.18 -6.35
C VAL A 18 -20.84 -16.64 -7.19
N ASP A 19 -21.30 -15.42 -6.95
CA ASP A 19 -22.39 -14.80 -7.71
C ASP A 19 -22.04 -14.70 -9.21
N VAL A 20 -20.84 -14.21 -9.55
CA VAL A 20 -20.39 -14.17 -10.95
C VAL A 20 -20.33 -15.58 -11.54
N MET A 21 -19.76 -16.57 -10.84
CA MET A 21 -19.67 -17.95 -11.34
C MET A 21 -21.07 -18.58 -11.57
N LEU A 22 -22.04 -18.33 -10.69
CA LEU A 22 -23.42 -18.78 -10.87
C LEU A 22 -24.09 -18.08 -12.06
N GLN A 23 -23.85 -16.78 -12.21
CA GLN A 23 -24.37 -16.00 -13.33
C GLN A 23 -23.71 -16.37 -14.65
N THR A 24 -22.44 -16.77 -14.71
CA THR A 24 -21.77 -17.10 -15.98
C THR A 24 -21.94 -18.57 -16.39
N GLY A 25 -22.09 -19.49 -15.44
CA GLY A 25 -22.22 -20.92 -15.69
C GLY A 25 -20.87 -21.59 -16.01
N GLN A 26 -20.91 -22.79 -16.62
CA GLN A 26 -19.71 -23.59 -16.92
C GLN A 26 -19.16 -23.44 -18.35
N GLU A 27 -19.79 -22.61 -19.18
CA GLU A 27 -19.34 -22.41 -20.57
C GLU A 27 -18.02 -21.61 -20.61
N GLU A 28 -17.09 -22.06 -21.44
CA GLU A 28 -15.84 -21.34 -21.72
C GLU A 28 -16.13 -19.99 -22.39
N ARG A 29 -15.57 -18.92 -21.84
CA ARG A 29 -15.83 -17.54 -22.26
C ARG A 29 -14.62 -16.66 -21.99
N ALA A 30 -14.54 -15.52 -22.68
CA ALA A 30 -13.71 -14.40 -22.24
C ALA A 30 -14.54 -13.45 -21.36
N TYR A 31 -13.94 -12.94 -20.29
CA TYR A 31 -14.56 -11.96 -19.40
C TYR A 31 -14.16 -10.54 -19.77
N ILE A 32 -15.07 -9.59 -19.58
CA ILE A 32 -14.77 -8.17 -19.68
C ILE A 32 -15.22 -7.52 -18.37
N ALA A 33 -14.26 -7.02 -17.60
CA ALA A 33 -14.53 -6.26 -16.39
C ALA A 33 -14.90 -4.82 -16.76
N VAL A 34 -16.17 -4.44 -16.62
CA VAL A 34 -16.62 -3.06 -16.85
C VAL A 34 -16.92 -2.43 -15.49
N GLY A 35 -15.98 -1.64 -14.98
CA GLY A 35 -16.07 -1.06 -13.64
C GLY A 35 -14.72 -0.57 -13.12
N SER A 36 -14.63 -0.26 -11.84
CA SER A 36 -13.37 0.14 -11.19
C SER A 36 -12.60 -1.07 -10.60
N GLY A 37 -11.69 -0.80 -9.66
CA GLY A 37 -10.83 -1.82 -9.02
C GLY A 37 -11.56 -3.07 -8.55
N SER A 38 -12.61 -2.95 -7.73
CA SER A 38 -13.34 -4.11 -7.20
C SER A 38 -13.91 -5.02 -8.29
N ILE A 39 -14.50 -4.44 -9.34
CA ILE A 39 -15.06 -5.22 -10.45
C ILE A 39 -13.94 -5.93 -11.23
N THR A 40 -12.80 -5.24 -11.40
CA THR A 40 -11.62 -5.82 -12.03
C THR A 40 -11.08 -6.99 -11.21
N ASP A 41 -10.95 -6.84 -9.90
CA ASP A 41 -10.44 -7.89 -9.01
C ASP A 41 -11.37 -9.10 -8.94
N ILE A 42 -12.69 -8.87 -8.87
CA ILE A 42 -13.70 -9.95 -8.94
C ILE A 42 -13.59 -10.70 -10.25
N THR A 43 -13.52 -9.98 -11.36
CA THR A 43 -13.45 -10.58 -12.69
C THR A 43 -12.14 -11.37 -12.87
N ARG A 44 -11.00 -10.79 -12.46
CA ARG A 44 -9.68 -11.44 -12.47
C ARG A 44 -9.69 -12.73 -11.67
N PHE A 45 -10.26 -12.70 -10.46
CA PHE A 45 -10.35 -13.88 -9.61
C PHE A 45 -11.16 -14.98 -10.31
N VAL A 46 -12.33 -14.63 -10.84
CA VAL A 46 -13.21 -15.61 -11.48
C VAL A 46 -12.57 -16.17 -12.75
N SER A 47 -12.05 -15.31 -13.63
CA SER A 47 -11.43 -15.74 -14.89
C SER A 47 -10.24 -16.66 -14.66
N PHE A 48 -9.42 -16.39 -13.64
CA PHE A 48 -8.31 -17.27 -13.27
C PHE A 48 -8.79 -18.68 -12.91
N HIS A 49 -9.80 -18.78 -12.05
CA HIS A 49 -10.30 -20.06 -11.55
C HIS A 49 -11.15 -20.81 -12.57
N THR A 50 -11.76 -20.12 -13.53
CA THR A 50 -12.44 -20.74 -14.66
C THR A 50 -11.53 -20.98 -15.86
N ARG A 51 -10.24 -20.67 -15.77
CA ARG A 51 -9.25 -20.79 -16.86
C ARG A 51 -9.66 -20.05 -18.12
N SER A 52 -10.15 -18.84 -17.92
CA SER A 52 -10.69 -17.96 -18.93
C SER A 52 -9.85 -16.70 -19.05
N ASP A 53 -9.77 -16.13 -20.25
CA ASP A 53 -9.17 -14.81 -20.43
C ASP A 53 -10.07 -13.71 -19.86
N PHE A 54 -9.47 -12.60 -19.44
CA PHE A 54 -10.22 -11.37 -19.17
C PHE A 54 -9.54 -10.13 -19.75
N MET A 55 -10.37 -9.13 -20.00
CA MET A 55 -9.97 -7.77 -20.37
C MET A 55 -10.55 -6.80 -19.34
N ALA A 56 -9.86 -5.69 -19.08
CA ALA A 56 -10.32 -4.66 -18.18
C ALA A 56 -10.81 -3.42 -18.96
N PHE A 57 -11.98 -2.92 -18.58
CA PHE A 57 -12.54 -1.65 -19.04
C PHE A 57 -12.74 -0.76 -17.81
N PRO A 58 -11.66 -0.13 -17.30
CA PRO A 58 -11.73 0.75 -16.14
C PRO A 58 -12.72 1.89 -16.38
N THR A 59 -13.67 2.06 -15.46
CA THR A 59 -14.63 3.19 -15.50
C THR A 59 -14.26 4.31 -14.52
N ALA A 60 -13.12 4.19 -13.82
CA ALA A 60 -12.52 5.23 -12.99
C ALA A 60 -11.01 5.00 -12.87
N ALA A 61 -10.19 6.05 -12.78
CA ALA A 61 -8.76 5.94 -12.52
C ALA A 61 -8.50 5.85 -11.00
N SER A 62 -8.77 4.69 -10.39
CA SER A 62 -8.93 4.58 -8.92
C SER A 62 -7.87 3.77 -8.16
N VAL A 63 -7.08 2.95 -8.86
CA VAL A 63 -6.10 2.01 -8.30
C VAL A 63 -5.16 1.48 -9.39
N ASP A 64 -3.92 1.14 -9.05
CA ASP A 64 -2.90 0.56 -9.96
C ASP A 64 -3.15 -0.92 -10.32
N GLY A 65 -4.11 -1.52 -9.63
CA GLY A 65 -4.45 -2.94 -9.73
C GLY A 65 -4.92 -3.37 -11.12
N TYR A 66 -5.25 -2.48 -12.06
CA TYR A 66 -5.82 -2.83 -13.37
C TYR A 66 -4.93 -3.78 -14.18
N THR A 67 -3.62 -3.54 -14.23
CA THR A 67 -2.66 -4.35 -14.99
C THR A 67 -1.96 -5.41 -14.15
N SER A 68 -2.08 -5.38 -12.82
CA SER A 68 -1.41 -6.35 -11.94
C SER A 68 -2.00 -7.77 -12.02
N ALA A 69 -1.23 -8.76 -11.57
CA ALA A 69 -1.70 -10.15 -11.41
C ALA A 69 -2.33 -10.42 -10.03
N GLY A 70 -2.17 -9.51 -9.07
CA GLY A 70 -2.74 -9.68 -7.73
C GLY A 70 -4.20 -9.27 -7.70
N ALA A 71 -5.08 -10.07 -7.09
CA ALA A 71 -6.47 -9.71 -6.82
C ALA A 71 -6.65 -9.47 -5.30
N PRO A 72 -6.58 -8.20 -4.83
CA PRO A 72 -6.94 -7.86 -3.46
C PRO A 72 -8.35 -8.34 -3.12
N SER A 73 -8.46 -9.32 -2.22
CA SER A 73 -9.71 -10.00 -1.90
C SER A 73 -9.91 -10.05 -0.39
N VAL A 74 -11.16 -9.96 0.06
CA VAL A 74 -11.56 -10.27 1.43
C VAL A 74 -12.04 -11.70 1.46
N ILE A 75 -11.31 -12.56 2.17
CA ILE A 75 -11.63 -13.99 2.29
C ILE A 75 -11.61 -14.38 3.76
N VAL A 76 -12.72 -14.92 4.25
CA VAL A 76 -12.98 -15.29 5.65
C VAL A 76 -12.69 -14.11 6.59
N GLY A 77 -13.09 -12.91 6.18
CA GLY A 77 -12.90 -11.67 6.96
C GLY A 77 -11.48 -11.09 6.89
N PHE A 78 -10.56 -11.65 6.09
CA PHE A 78 -9.20 -11.13 5.96
C PHE A 78 -8.92 -10.56 4.58
N LYS A 79 -8.32 -9.36 4.56
CA LYS A 79 -7.76 -8.81 3.34
C LYS A 79 -6.48 -9.57 2.97
N LYS A 80 -6.49 -10.22 1.81
CA LYS A 80 -5.29 -10.84 1.22
C LYS A 80 -5.28 -10.64 -0.29
N THR A 81 -4.10 -10.51 -0.86
CA THR A 81 -3.93 -10.49 -2.32
C THR A 81 -3.81 -11.93 -2.80
N VAL A 82 -4.73 -12.36 -3.66
CA VAL A 82 -4.67 -13.67 -4.33
C VAL A 82 -3.95 -13.50 -5.66
N MET A 83 -2.87 -14.24 -5.87
CA MET A 83 -2.18 -14.22 -7.16
C MET A 83 -3.02 -14.95 -8.22
N CYS A 84 -3.34 -14.24 -9.29
CA CYS A 84 -4.15 -14.68 -10.41
C CYS A 84 -3.35 -14.50 -11.71
N HIS A 85 -3.98 -13.98 -12.77
CA HIS A 85 -3.31 -13.59 -14.02
C HIS A 85 -3.57 -12.11 -14.34
N SER A 86 -2.76 -11.53 -15.21
CA SER A 86 -2.95 -10.18 -15.75
C SER A 86 -4.07 -10.16 -16.81
N PRO A 87 -4.70 -9.01 -17.07
CA PRO A 87 -5.63 -8.87 -18.19
C PRO A 87 -4.89 -9.06 -19.53
N GLN A 88 -5.62 -9.51 -20.55
CA GLN A 88 -5.12 -9.56 -21.94
C GLN A 88 -5.05 -8.16 -22.57
N ALA A 89 -5.92 -7.25 -22.13
CA ALA A 89 -5.97 -5.86 -22.59
C ALA A 89 -6.67 -4.97 -21.57
N VAL A 90 -6.32 -3.68 -21.57
CA VAL A 90 -6.98 -2.62 -20.80
C VAL A 90 -7.47 -1.55 -21.76
N PHE A 91 -8.74 -1.17 -21.65
CA PHE A 91 -9.38 -0.16 -22.49
C PHE A 91 -9.89 1.00 -21.62
N GLY A 92 -9.21 2.15 -21.67
CA GLY A 92 -9.63 3.36 -20.96
C GLY A 92 -10.36 4.33 -21.89
N ASP A 93 -11.63 4.63 -21.61
CA ASP A 93 -12.37 5.71 -22.27
C ASP A 93 -12.25 6.99 -21.43
N LEU A 94 -11.52 7.98 -21.93
CA LEU A 94 -11.27 9.23 -21.20
C LEU A 94 -12.56 9.99 -20.85
N ALA A 95 -13.61 9.93 -21.68
CA ALA A 95 -14.87 10.59 -21.37
C ALA A 95 -15.60 9.89 -20.21
N VAL A 96 -15.55 8.55 -20.15
CA VAL A 96 -16.07 7.78 -19.01
C VAL A 96 -15.27 8.05 -17.74
N LEU A 97 -13.94 8.06 -17.85
CA LEU A 97 -13.04 8.31 -16.71
C LEU A 97 -13.23 9.73 -16.16
N SER A 98 -13.31 10.76 -17.02
CA SER A 98 -13.59 12.14 -16.62
C SER A 98 -14.98 12.32 -15.98
N ALA A 99 -15.95 11.45 -16.31
CA ALA A 99 -17.28 11.48 -15.72
C ALA A 99 -17.39 10.69 -14.40
N ALA A 100 -16.34 9.96 -14.01
CA ALA A 100 -16.33 9.21 -12.76
C ALA A 100 -16.39 10.14 -11.54
N PRO A 101 -16.92 9.67 -10.38
CA PRO A 101 -16.91 10.47 -9.16
C PRO A 101 -15.49 10.90 -8.79
N GLN A 102 -15.29 12.20 -8.52
CA GLN A 102 -13.96 12.78 -8.24
C GLN A 102 -13.23 12.07 -7.10
N VAL A 103 -13.95 11.55 -6.11
CA VAL A 103 -13.36 10.79 -4.98
C VAL A 103 -12.60 9.54 -5.45
N MET A 104 -13.00 8.93 -6.57
CA MET A 104 -12.33 7.77 -7.16
C MET A 104 -11.06 8.18 -7.90
N THR A 105 -11.09 9.30 -8.63
CA THR A 105 -9.89 9.92 -9.22
C THR A 105 -8.88 10.30 -8.14
N ALA A 106 -9.35 10.95 -7.07
CA ALA A 106 -8.52 11.29 -5.93
C ALA A 106 -7.95 10.07 -5.21
N SER A 107 -8.71 8.95 -5.14
CA SER A 107 -8.20 7.67 -4.68
C SER A 107 -7.04 7.19 -5.55
N GLY A 108 -7.19 7.13 -6.88
CA GLY A 108 -6.09 6.69 -7.75
C GLY A 108 -4.85 7.58 -7.62
N PHE A 109 -5.04 8.90 -7.51
CA PHE A 109 -3.93 9.81 -7.29
C PHE A 109 -3.26 9.60 -5.92
N GLY A 110 -4.03 9.38 -4.85
CA GLY A 110 -3.49 9.05 -3.52
C GLY A 110 -2.72 7.72 -3.51
N ASP A 111 -3.19 6.74 -4.29
CA ASP A 111 -2.47 5.48 -4.52
C ASP A 111 -1.13 5.72 -5.22
N MET A 112 -1.09 6.58 -6.25
CA MET A 112 0.15 6.99 -6.90
C MET A 112 1.10 7.72 -5.94
N LEU A 113 0.63 8.68 -5.15
CA LEU A 113 1.49 9.39 -4.19
C LEU A 113 2.15 8.45 -3.17
N GLY A 114 1.51 7.32 -2.83
CA GLY A 114 2.12 6.29 -1.98
C GLY A 114 3.44 5.75 -2.50
N LYS A 115 3.70 5.86 -3.81
CA LYS A 115 4.92 5.36 -4.44
C LYS A 115 6.18 6.12 -3.98
N TYR A 116 6.06 7.37 -3.51
CA TYR A 116 7.20 8.05 -2.85
C TYR A 116 7.70 7.25 -1.64
N ILE A 117 6.79 6.76 -0.81
CA ILE A 117 7.11 5.98 0.38
C ILE A 117 7.52 4.56 -0.01
N ALA A 118 6.79 3.92 -0.93
CA ALA A 118 7.10 2.57 -1.38
C ALA A 118 8.52 2.44 -1.95
N LEU A 119 8.92 3.38 -2.82
CA LEU A 119 10.26 3.37 -3.44
C LEU A 119 11.36 3.66 -2.40
N ALA A 120 11.14 4.61 -1.49
CA ALA A 120 12.09 4.89 -0.42
C ALA A 120 12.24 3.68 0.52
N ASP A 121 11.13 3.07 0.94
CA ASP A 121 11.15 1.85 1.76
C ASP A 121 11.82 0.67 1.05
N TRP A 122 11.62 0.55 -0.26
CA TRP A 122 12.26 -0.49 -1.06
C TRP A 122 13.77 -0.30 -1.13
N GLN A 123 14.25 0.94 -1.30
CA GLN A 123 15.67 1.27 -1.26
C GLN A 123 16.27 1.02 0.13
N LEU A 124 15.56 1.38 1.22
CA LEU A 124 15.97 1.03 2.58
C LEU A 124 16.05 -0.49 2.78
N GLY A 125 15.05 -1.23 2.30
CA GLY A 125 15.02 -2.68 2.38
C GLY A 125 16.17 -3.33 1.61
N HIS A 126 16.51 -2.81 0.44
CA HIS A 126 17.68 -3.24 -0.32
C HIS A 126 18.97 -2.97 0.47
N LEU A 127 19.15 -1.72 0.89
CA LEU A 127 20.35 -1.23 1.55
C LEU A 127 20.61 -1.95 2.87
N LEU A 128 19.59 -2.11 3.72
CA LEU A 128 19.75 -2.59 5.09
C LEU A 128 19.38 -4.06 5.27
N TRP A 129 18.40 -4.55 4.51
CA TRP A 129 17.83 -5.88 4.71
C TRP A 129 18.15 -6.89 3.60
N ASN A 130 18.94 -6.47 2.60
CA ASN A 130 19.31 -7.25 1.42
C ASN A 130 18.08 -7.71 0.61
N GLU A 131 17.03 -6.89 0.56
CA GLU A 131 15.88 -7.17 -0.30
C GLU A 131 16.28 -7.10 -1.79
N PRO A 132 15.65 -7.93 -2.66
CA PRO A 132 15.79 -7.79 -4.10
C PRO A 132 15.36 -6.40 -4.56
N PHE A 133 16.13 -5.78 -5.44
CA PHE A 133 15.87 -4.42 -5.95
C PHE A 133 16.17 -4.35 -7.44
N ASP A 134 15.32 -3.65 -8.17
CA ASP A 134 15.50 -3.39 -9.60
C ASP A 134 15.45 -1.86 -9.83
N ALA A 135 16.60 -1.30 -10.16
CA ALA A 135 16.76 0.14 -10.35
C ALA A 135 15.98 0.67 -11.56
N GLU A 136 15.79 -0.14 -12.60
CA GLU A 136 15.06 0.28 -13.79
C GLU A 136 13.55 0.29 -13.51
N ILE A 137 13.03 -0.71 -12.82
CA ILE A 137 11.64 -0.72 -12.36
C ILE A 137 11.40 0.46 -11.40
N CYS A 138 12.31 0.72 -10.45
CA CYS A 138 12.23 1.88 -9.57
C CYS A 138 12.15 3.20 -10.36
N ARG A 139 13.00 3.37 -11.38
CA ARG A 139 13.02 4.56 -12.24
C ARG A 139 11.71 4.72 -13.02
N ARG A 140 11.16 3.64 -13.57
CA ARG A 140 9.87 3.64 -14.30
C ARG A 140 8.72 4.10 -13.41
N VAL A 141 8.60 3.55 -12.19
CA VAL A 141 7.59 3.99 -11.22
C VAL A 141 7.77 5.46 -10.84
N GLN A 142 9.01 5.91 -10.64
CA GLN A 142 9.29 7.31 -10.32
C GLN A 142 8.83 8.27 -11.43
N ILE A 143 9.03 7.90 -12.70
CA ILE A 143 8.58 8.70 -13.85
C ILE A 143 7.05 8.71 -13.93
N ALA A 144 6.40 7.57 -13.76
CA ALA A 144 4.95 7.45 -13.73
C ALA A 144 4.32 8.31 -12.62
N LEU A 145 4.91 8.26 -11.42
CA LEU A 145 4.56 9.09 -10.28
C LEU A 145 4.73 10.58 -10.59
N GLN A 146 5.91 10.99 -11.08
CA GLN A 146 6.19 12.39 -11.35
C GLN A 146 5.23 12.95 -12.41
N SER A 147 4.92 12.18 -13.46
CA SER A 147 3.92 12.55 -14.45
C SER A 147 2.55 12.86 -13.81
N CYS A 148 2.10 12.03 -12.87
CA CYS A 148 0.85 12.28 -12.16
C CYS A 148 0.91 13.59 -11.35
N VAL A 149 2.01 13.80 -10.61
CA VAL A 149 2.21 15.02 -9.79
C VAL A 149 2.23 16.28 -10.65
N ASP A 150 2.93 16.25 -11.79
CA ASP A 150 3.00 17.37 -12.74
C ASP A 150 1.62 17.72 -13.32
N HIS A 151 0.71 16.75 -13.36
CA HIS A 151 -0.68 16.91 -13.83
C HIS A 151 -1.72 17.03 -12.70
N ALA A 152 -1.31 17.25 -11.44
CA ALA A 152 -2.23 17.26 -10.30
C ALA A 152 -3.41 18.25 -10.46
N GLU A 153 -3.18 19.41 -11.08
CA GLU A 153 -4.26 20.37 -11.35
C GLU A 153 -5.29 19.82 -12.35
N ALA A 154 -4.80 19.28 -13.47
CA ALA A 154 -5.63 18.69 -14.52
C ALA A 154 -6.42 17.48 -14.00
N ILE A 155 -5.80 16.66 -13.14
CA ILE A 155 -6.44 15.54 -12.43
C ILE A 155 -7.54 16.05 -11.48
N GLY A 156 -7.28 17.14 -10.75
CA GLY A 156 -8.26 17.76 -9.86
C GLY A 156 -9.46 18.37 -10.60
N GLN A 157 -9.27 18.80 -11.85
CA GLN A 157 -10.31 19.29 -12.73
C GLN A 157 -11.03 18.20 -13.52
N ALA A 158 -10.67 16.93 -13.33
CA ALA A 158 -11.17 15.78 -14.07
C ALA A 158 -11.02 15.92 -15.61
N SER A 159 -9.99 16.66 -16.07
CA SER A 159 -9.76 16.84 -17.51
C SER A 159 -9.30 15.52 -18.15
N GLN A 160 -9.54 15.38 -19.46
CA GLN A 160 -9.12 14.17 -20.19
C GLN A 160 -7.60 13.97 -20.13
N ASP A 161 -6.82 15.05 -20.29
CA ASP A 161 -5.36 15.00 -20.20
C ASP A 161 -4.89 14.58 -18.80
N GLY A 162 -5.52 15.10 -17.74
CA GLY A 162 -5.21 14.70 -16.37
C GLY A 162 -5.55 13.24 -16.09
N LEU A 163 -6.72 12.79 -16.54
CA LEU A 163 -7.20 11.42 -16.33
C LEU A 163 -6.42 10.41 -17.19
N GLN A 164 -5.92 10.83 -18.35
CA GLN A 164 -4.98 10.05 -19.13
C GLN A 164 -3.66 9.87 -18.37
N ALA A 165 -3.04 10.97 -17.90
CA ALA A 165 -1.79 10.90 -17.17
C ALA A 165 -1.90 10.04 -15.90
N LEU A 166 -3.01 10.16 -15.16
CA LEU A 166 -3.28 9.33 -14.00
C LEU A 166 -3.45 7.85 -14.36
N LEU A 167 -4.26 7.53 -15.38
CA LEU A 167 -4.47 6.15 -15.79
C LEU A 167 -3.16 5.51 -16.29
N ASP A 168 -2.39 6.22 -17.09
CA ASP A 168 -1.09 5.76 -17.60
C ASP A 168 -0.12 5.48 -16.45
N GLY A 169 -0.09 6.34 -15.42
CA GLY A 169 0.72 6.13 -14.23
C GLY A 169 0.31 4.89 -13.43
N LEU A 170 -0.99 4.69 -13.23
CA LEU A 170 -1.54 3.50 -12.55
C LEU A 170 -1.25 2.21 -13.34
N ILE A 171 -1.41 2.25 -14.66
CA ILE A 171 -1.10 1.14 -15.58
C ILE A 171 0.38 0.76 -15.50
N GLU A 172 1.26 1.77 -15.56
CA GLU A 172 2.70 1.56 -15.51
C GLU A 172 3.16 1.02 -14.15
N SER A 173 2.55 1.49 -13.05
CA SER A 173 2.79 0.94 -11.72
C SER A 173 2.41 -0.55 -11.64
N GLY A 174 1.27 -0.93 -12.23
CA GLY A 174 0.86 -2.34 -12.31
C GLY A 174 1.76 -3.20 -13.20
N PHE A 175 2.29 -2.67 -14.32
CA PHE A 175 3.32 -3.37 -15.12
C PHE A 175 4.62 -3.55 -14.35
N CYS A 176 5.07 -2.52 -13.63
CA CYS A 176 6.25 -2.61 -12.78
C CYS A 176 6.11 -3.70 -11.69
N MET A 177 4.92 -3.86 -11.11
CA MET A 177 4.64 -4.96 -10.17
C MET A 177 4.68 -6.34 -10.84
N LEU A 178 4.23 -6.45 -12.10
CA LEU A 178 4.31 -7.69 -12.87
C LEU A 178 5.76 -8.06 -13.18
N ASP A 179 6.53 -7.11 -13.71
CA ASP A 179 7.93 -7.32 -14.11
C ASP A 179 8.79 -7.70 -12.91
N PHE A 180 8.54 -7.09 -11.75
CA PHE A 180 9.22 -7.43 -10.50
C PHE A 180 8.72 -8.73 -9.84
N ASN A 181 7.55 -9.23 -10.26
CA ASN A 181 6.84 -10.34 -9.62
C ASN A 181 6.55 -10.08 -8.13
N GLY A 182 6.04 -8.89 -7.82
CA GLY A 182 5.68 -8.52 -6.46
C GLY A 182 5.27 -7.05 -6.32
N SER A 183 4.63 -6.71 -5.20
CA SER A 183 4.11 -5.35 -4.98
C SER A 183 5.14 -4.34 -4.49
N ARG A 184 6.41 -4.72 -4.34
CA ARG A 184 7.41 -3.85 -3.71
C ARG A 184 7.61 -2.49 -4.41
N PRO A 185 7.57 -2.39 -5.76
CA PRO A 185 7.65 -1.11 -6.45
C PRO A 185 6.49 -0.15 -6.16
N ALA A 186 5.37 -0.65 -5.63
CA ALA A 186 4.14 0.13 -5.47
C ALA A 186 3.63 0.19 -4.02
N SER A 187 4.21 -0.59 -3.10
CA SER A 187 3.68 -0.80 -1.74
C SER A 187 4.78 -0.88 -0.67
N GLY A 188 4.81 0.13 0.21
CA GLY A 188 5.64 0.23 1.40
C GLY A 188 4.83 0.28 2.71
N SER A 189 5.35 1.00 3.70
CA SER A 189 4.75 1.26 5.01
C SER A 189 3.39 1.96 4.92
N GLU A 190 3.20 2.88 3.96
CA GLU A 190 1.94 3.57 3.70
C GLU A 190 0.80 2.59 3.35
N HIS A 191 1.10 1.56 2.55
CA HIS A 191 0.13 0.51 2.23
C HIS A 191 -0.10 -0.41 3.41
N GLN A 192 0.91 -0.67 4.25
CA GLN A 192 0.73 -1.49 5.44
C GLN A 192 -0.21 -0.82 6.44
N VAL A 193 -0.12 0.50 6.64
CA VAL A 193 -1.09 1.25 7.45
C VAL A 193 -2.49 1.17 6.85
N SER A 194 -2.62 1.40 5.54
CA SER A 194 -3.89 1.26 4.82
C SER A 194 -4.51 -0.14 4.99
N HIS A 195 -3.73 -1.21 4.87
CA HIS A 195 -4.19 -2.58 5.04
C HIS A 195 -4.57 -2.91 6.48
N HIS A 196 -3.83 -2.40 7.47
CA HIS A 196 -4.20 -2.54 8.88
C HIS A 196 -5.61 -1.97 9.13
N LEU A 197 -5.83 -0.73 8.69
CA LEU A 197 -7.11 -0.05 8.85
C LEU A 197 -8.24 -0.71 8.04
N GLU A 198 -7.94 -1.23 6.86
CA GLU A 198 -8.91 -1.99 6.07
C GLU A 198 -9.38 -3.25 6.81
N MET A 199 -8.49 -3.98 7.48
CA MET A 199 -8.88 -5.13 8.31
C MET A 199 -9.71 -4.71 9.52
N LYS A 200 -9.42 -3.55 10.12
CA LYS A 200 -10.22 -2.99 11.21
C LYS A 200 -11.66 -2.69 10.78
N LEU A 201 -11.84 -2.11 9.58
CA LEU A 201 -13.18 -1.88 9.02
C LEU A 201 -13.95 -3.20 8.85
N ILE A 202 -13.28 -4.23 8.33
CA ILE A 202 -13.89 -5.55 8.12
C ILE A 202 -14.30 -6.19 9.46
N GLU A 203 -13.41 -6.17 10.45
CA GLU A 203 -13.66 -6.70 11.80
C GLU A 203 -14.86 -6.01 12.47
N GLN A 204 -14.95 -4.68 12.33
CA GLN A 204 -16.01 -3.87 12.90
C GLN A 204 -17.28 -3.80 12.04
N GLN A 205 -17.31 -4.49 10.89
CA GLN A 205 -18.41 -4.46 9.92
C GLN A 205 -18.78 -3.03 9.46
N ARG A 206 -17.76 -2.18 9.32
CA ARG A 206 -17.91 -0.82 8.79
C ARG A 206 -17.81 -0.84 7.26
N PRO A 207 -18.50 0.08 6.56
CA PRO A 207 -18.35 0.23 5.11
C PRO A 207 -16.89 0.40 4.71
N ALA A 208 -16.47 -0.16 3.58
CA ALA A 208 -15.10 0.01 3.14
C ALA A 208 -14.85 1.46 2.67
N VAL A 209 -13.61 1.88 2.91
CA VAL A 209 -13.07 3.12 2.41
C VAL A 209 -12.18 2.81 1.22
N LEU A 210 -12.27 3.63 0.16
CA LEU A 210 -11.46 3.53 -1.05
C LEU A 210 -9.98 3.33 -0.70
N HIS A 211 -9.34 2.36 -1.37
CA HIS A 211 -7.98 1.95 -1.09
C HIS A 211 -6.98 3.11 -1.17
N GLY A 212 -6.99 3.81 -2.31
CA GLY A 212 -6.07 4.91 -2.56
C GLY A 212 -6.32 6.14 -1.69
N ALA A 213 -7.53 6.33 -1.17
CA ALA A 213 -7.80 7.37 -0.18
C ALA A 213 -7.09 7.08 1.16
N LYS A 214 -7.14 5.83 1.63
CA LYS A 214 -6.39 5.39 2.82
C LYS A 214 -4.88 5.44 2.58
N VAL A 215 -4.41 5.00 1.40
CA VAL A 215 -3.00 5.05 1.01
C VAL A 215 -2.51 6.49 1.01
N GLY A 216 -3.19 7.42 0.31
CA GLY A 216 -2.82 8.83 0.26
C GLY A 216 -2.72 9.48 1.64
N ALA A 217 -3.71 9.28 2.51
CA ALA A 217 -3.64 9.78 3.88
C ALA A 217 -2.51 9.12 4.71
N SER A 218 -2.23 7.84 4.47
CA SER A 218 -1.10 7.14 5.11
C SER A 218 0.25 7.63 4.58
N THR A 219 0.33 8.07 3.32
CA THR A 219 1.51 8.70 2.72
C THR A 219 1.87 9.98 3.46
N VAL A 220 0.90 10.81 3.86
CA VAL A 220 1.15 12.02 4.67
C VAL A 220 1.80 11.65 6.01
N ILE A 221 1.29 10.61 6.66
CA ILE A 221 1.81 10.11 7.94
C ILE A 221 3.26 9.62 7.79
N MET A 222 3.53 8.77 6.79
CA MET A 222 4.87 8.21 6.56
C MET A 222 5.87 9.24 6.05
N ALA A 223 5.43 10.22 5.25
CA ALA A 223 6.24 11.37 4.90
C ALA A 223 6.68 12.14 6.16
N GLY A 224 5.87 12.16 7.22
CA GLY A 224 6.23 12.76 8.50
C GLY A 224 7.31 11.99 9.25
N LEU A 225 7.34 10.67 9.13
CA LEU A 225 8.40 9.85 9.71
C LEU A 225 9.72 10.05 8.95
N TYR A 226 9.66 10.09 7.61
CA TYR A 226 10.80 10.45 6.78
C TYR A 226 11.30 11.88 7.04
N ASP A 227 10.42 12.84 7.29
CA ASP A 227 10.80 14.21 7.61
C ASP A 227 11.56 14.30 8.93
N LYS A 228 11.07 13.61 9.97
CA LYS A 228 11.81 13.47 11.24
C LYS A 228 13.14 12.75 11.06
N LEU A 229 13.20 11.71 10.22
CA LEU A 229 14.45 11.01 9.88
C LEU A 229 15.46 11.96 9.22
N ARG A 230 15.03 12.82 8.28
CA ARG A 230 15.89 13.84 7.64
C ARG A 230 16.45 14.87 8.61
N GLN A 231 15.69 15.21 9.65
CA GLN A 231 16.11 16.20 10.64
C GLN A 231 17.11 15.63 11.66
N MET A 232 17.21 14.30 11.77
CA MET A 232 18.13 13.64 12.69
C MET A 232 19.59 13.78 12.21
N SER A 233 20.44 14.35 13.05
CA SER A 233 21.87 14.43 12.77
C SER A 233 22.53 13.06 12.85
N ARG A 234 23.67 12.87 12.17
CA ARG A 234 24.46 11.63 12.28
C ARG A 234 24.87 11.36 13.73
N ALA A 235 25.25 12.38 14.49
CA ALA A 235 25.66 12.22 15.89
C ALA A 235 24.50 11.69 16.75
N GLU A 236 23.31 12.28 16.62
CA GLU A 236 22.10 11.81 17.31
C GLU A 236 21.73 10.38 16.89
N ALA A 237 21.82 10.04 15.60
CA ALA A 237 21.54 8.69 15.13
C ALA A 237 22.49 7.64 15.72
N LEU A 238 23.78 7.96 15.81
CA LEU A 238 24.78 7.07 16.41
C LEU A 238 24.56 6.88 17.92
N GLU A 239 24.25 7.96 18.65
CA GLU A 239 23.91 7.89 20.07
C GLU A 239 22.69 6.98 20.31
N ARG A 240 21.62 7.16 19.54
CA ARG A 240 20.42 6.31 19.62
C ARG A 240 20.69 4.86 19.25
N LEU A 241 21.58 4.59 18.29
CA LEU A 241 21.98 3.23 17.93
C LEU A 241 22.79 2.57 19.04
N GLU A 242 23.66 3.30 19.74
CA GLU A 242 24.41 2.78 20.88
C GLU A 242 23.46 2.38 22.03
N GLU A 243 22.40 3.15 22.26
CA GLU A 243 21.36 2.88 23.28
C GLU A 243 20.33 1.83 22.85
N ALA A 244 20.25 1.49 21.56
CA ALA A 244 19.24 0.58 21.04
C ALA A 244 19.49 -0.87 21.48
N GLU A 245 18.46 -1.47 22.10
CA GLU A 245 18.43 -2.88 22.51
C GLU A 245 17.50 -3.71 21.62
N LEU A 246 17.87 -4.97 21.41
CA LEU A 246 17.04 -5.91 20.69
C LEU A 246 15.76 -6.17 21.50
N THR A 247 14.61 -5.81 20.95
CA THR A 247 13.33 -6.12 21.57
C THR A 247 13.11 -7.63 21.61
N PRO A 248 12.77 -8.22 22.78
CA PRO A 248 12.55 -9.66 22.88
C PRO A 248 11.45 -10.16 21.94
N ALA A 249 11.69 -11.31 21.29
CA ALA A 249 10.75 -11.87 20.32
C ALA A 249 9.33 -12.07 20.88
N ASP A 250 9.20 -12.40 22.17
CA ASP A 250 7.88 -12.60 22.80
C ASP A 250 7.05 -11.31 22.89
N VAL A 251 7.70 -10.14 23.02
CA VAL A 251 7.02 -8.83 22.95
C VAL A 251 6.41 -8.64 21.57
N HIS A 252 7.17 -8.94 20.51
CA HIS A 252 6.65 -8.89 19.14
C HIS A 252 5.53 -9.90 18.90
N ARG A 253 5.66 -11.14 19.41
CA ARG A 253 4.59 -12.16 19.31
C ARG A 253 3.31 -11.71 20.02
N GLN A 254 3.43 -11.08 21.20
CA GLN A 254 2.28 -10.55 21.92
C GLN A 254 1.61 -9.41 21.14
N ALA A 255 2.39 -8.48 20.60
CA ALA A 255 1.87 -7.39 19.76
C ALA A 255 1.15 -7.92 18.52
N ILE A 256 1.72 -8.90 17.81
CA ILE A 256 1.09 -9.53 16.64
C ILE A 256 -0.22 -10.22 17.02
N ARG A 257 -0.28 -10.97 18.13
CA ARG A 257 -1.51 -11.62 18.59
C ARG A 257 -2.59 -10.62 18.98
N ALA A 258 -2.20 -9.48 19.56
CA ALA A 258 -3.15 -8.42 19.92
C ALA A 258 -3.69 -7.69 18.69
N ALA A 259 -2.83 -7.36 17.72
CA ALA A 259 -3.21 -6.59 16.53
C ALA A 259 -3.92 -7.45 15.46
N TYR A 260 -3.57 -8.73 15.35
CA TYR A 260 -4.04 -9.60 14.28
C TYR A 260 -4.48 -10.99 14.79
N PRO A 261 -5.40 -11.07 15.77
CA PRO A 261 -5.68 -12.30 16.51
C PRO A 261 -5.99 -13.51 15.62
N ALA A 262 -6.73 -13.28 14.53
CA ALA A 262 -7.17 -14.37 13.67
C ALA A 262 -6.20 -14.75 12.53
N ILE A 263 -5.13 -13.98 12.32
CA ILE A 263 -4.04 -14.33 11.37
C ILE A 263 -2.66 -14.32 12.02
N ALA A 264 -2.60 -14.31 13.36
CA ALA A 264 -1.36 -14.13 14.11
C ALA A 264 -0.28 -15.14 13.72
N ASP A 265 -0.63 -16.42 13.56
CA ASP A 265 0.32 -17.47 13.17
C ASP A 265 0.90 -17.22 11.78
N LYS A 266 0.08 -16.75 10.84
CA LYS A 266 0.54 -16.38 9.49
C LYS A 266 1.46 -15.17 9.54
N VAL A 267 1.09 -14.13 10.29
CA VAL A 267 1.91 -12.92 10.43
C VAL A 267 3.24 -13.23 11.11
N MET A 268 3.24 -14.07 12.15
CA MET A 268 4.47 -14.54 12.81
C MET A 268 5.35 -15.39 11.88
N ALA A 269 4.75 -16.23 11.04
CA ALA A 269 5.47 -17.02 10.05
C ALA A 269 6.12 -16.13 8.98
N GLU A 270 5.42 -15.09 8.50
CA GLU A 270 6.01 -14.11 7.59
C GLU A 270 7.17 -13.36 8.26
N GLN A 271 7.03 -12.93 9.52
CA GLN A 271 8.09 -12.21 10.25
C GLN A 271 9.22 -13.11 10.81
N SER A 272 9.40 -14.34 10.32
CA SER A 272 10.33 -15.28 10.94
C SER A 272 11.77 -14.76 11.00
N LYS A 273 12.24 -14.05 9.97
CA LYS A 273 13.58 -13.44 9.96
C LYS A 273 13.75 -12.40 11.08
N PHE A 274 12.73 -11.58 11.29
CA PHE A 274 12.74 -10.55 12.33
C PHE A 274 12.58 -11.15 13.73
N LEU A 275 11.69 -12.13 13.91
CA LEU A 275 11.44 -12.80 15.20
C LEU A 275 12.54 -13.77 15.64
N ALA A 276 13.40 -14.19 14.71
CA ALA A 276 14.55 -15.06 14.99
C ALA A 276 15.88 -14.29 15.06
N MET A 277 15.85 -12.96 14.94
CA MET A 277 17.03 -12.10 15.01
C MET A 277 17.74 -12.27 16.35
N THR A 278 19.05 -12.53 16.30
CA THR A 278 19.89 -12.61 17.50
C THR A 278 20.47 -11.25 17.86
N GLU A 279 21.04 -11.10 19.07
CA GLU A 279 21.78 -9.88 19.45
C GLU A 279 22.92 -9.58 18.45
N ALA A 280 23.62 -10.61 17.98
CA ALA A 280 24.67 -10.45 16.98
C ALA A 280 24.15 -9.95 15.61
N ASP A 281 22.99 -10.45 15.17
CA ASP A 281 22.34 -9.97 13.94
C ASP A 281 21.88 -8.51 14.10
N PHE A 282 21.35 -8.17 15.28
CA PHE A 282 20.90 -6.82 15.61
C PHE A 282 22.08 -5.84 15.66
N ASP A 283 23.20 -6.22 16.28
CA ASP A 283 24.42 -5.42 16.29
C ASP A 283 24.97 -5.22 14.88
N GLN A 284 24.94 -6.24 14.01
CA GLN A 284 25.32 -6.09 12.60
C GLN A 284 24.41 -5.10 11.88
N LEU A 285 23.10 -5.16 12.12
CA LEU A 285 22.14 -4.21 11.56
C LEU A 285 22.42 -2.78 12.04
N LYS A 286 22.72 -2.57 13.32
CA LYS A 286 23.08 -1.26 13.87
C LYS A 286 24.34 -0.68 13.20
N HIS A 287 25.39 -1.48 13.05
CA HIS A 287 26.59 -1.07 12.32
C HIS A 287 26.26 -0.72 10.86
N LYS A 288 25.45 -1.53 10.20
CA LYS A 288 25.02 -1.28 8.82
C LYS A 288 24.26 0.05 8.68
N ILE A 289 23.38 0.37 9.63
CA ILE A 289 22.67 1.67 9.67
C ILE A 289 23.67 2.81 9.87
N ALA A 290 24.62 2.67 10.80
CA ALA A 290 25.64 3.68 11.09
C ALA A 290 26.57 3.97 9.90
N ASP A 291 26.98 2.91 9.19
CA ASP A 291 27.89 2.99 8.04
C ASP A 291 27.21 3.62 6.83
N HIS A 292 25.93 3.29 6.59
CA HIS A 292 25.16 3.78 5.46
C HIS A 292 24.26 4.99 5.79
N TRP A 293 24.54 5.72 6.87
CA TRP A 293 23.69 6.84 7.30
C TRP A 293 23.53 7.91 6.23
N THR A 294 24.58 8.18 5.43
CA THR A 294 24.53 9.16 4.34
C THR A 294 23.55 8.73 3.24
N GLU A 295 23.57 7.45 2.88
CA GLU A 295 22.66 6.87 1.89
C GLU A 295 21.22 6.82 2.42
N ILE A 296 21.02 6.51 3.70
CA ILE A 296 19.70 6.60 4.36
C ILE A 296 19.13 8.02 4.27
N GLN A 297 19.96 9.04 4.55
CA GLN A 297 19.56 10.45 4.42
C GLN A 297 19.25 10.82 2.96
N ALA A 298 20.02 10.30 2.00
CA ALA A 298 19.75 10.51 0.58
C ALA A 298 18.42 9.88 0.15
N ILE A 299 18.11 8.66 0.61
CA ILE A 299 16.81 8.01 0.38
C ILE A 299 15.68 8.84 1.00
N ALA A 300 15.84 9.28 2.26
CA ALA A 300 14.85 10.09 2.95
C ALA A 300 14.60 11.45 2.26
N ALA A 301 15.60 12.01 1.58
CA ALA A 301 15.47 13.23 0.78
C ALA A 301 14.64 13.07 -0.50
N THR A 302 14.41 11.84 -0.97
CA THR A 302 13.55 11.59 -2.15
C THR A 302 12.05 11.69 -1.82
N VAL A 303 11.70 11.63 -0.54
CA VAL A 303 10.31 11.70 -0.07
C VAL A 303 9.90 13.18 0.07
N PRO A 304 8.75 13.61 -0.46
CA PRO A 304 8.24 14.97 -0.24
C PRO A 304 7.94 15.25 1.24
N THR A 305 7.77 16.52 1.61
CA THR A 305 7.32 16.87 2.97
C THR A 305 5.83 16.51 3.16
N PRO A 306 5.37 16.29 4.41
CA PRO A 306 3.94 16.05 4.69
C PRO A 306 3.03 17.14 4.13
N ASP A 307 3.44 18.40 4.23
CA ASP A 307 2.69 19.55 3.72
C ASP A 307 2.57 19.53 2.20
N GLN A 308 3.62 19.10 1.50
CA GLN A 308 3.60 18.99 0.05
C GLN A 308 2.67 17.86 -0.42
N VAL A 309 2.71 16.69 0.23
CA VAL A 309 1.76 15.59 -0.03
C VAL A 309 0.32 16.05 0.25
N THR A 310 0.09 16.74 1.37
CA THR A 310 -1.21 17.30 1.76
C THR A 310 -1.74 18.28 0.70
N THR A 311 -0.86 19.13 0.17
CA THR A 311 -1.21 20.10 -0.88
C THR A 311 -1.68 19.40 -2.14
N TRP A 312 -0.92 18.41 -2.63
CA TRP A 312 -1.29 17.65 -3.82
C TRP A 312 -2.59 16.85 -3.65
N LEU A 313 -2.78 16.20 -2.49
CA LEU A 313 -4.04 15.51 -2.18
C LEU A 313 -5.23 16.47 -2.15
N THR A 314 -5.07 17.64 -1.51
CA THR A 314 -6.12 18.67 -1.46
C THR A 314 -6.49 19.15 -2.87
N GLN A 315 -5.49 19.36 -3.73
CA GLN A 315 -5.67 19.84 -5.10
C GLN A 315 -6.55 18.90 -5.95
N VAL A 316 -6.51 17.59 -5.70
CA VAL A 316 -7.35 16.61 -6.41
C VAL A 316 -8.67 16.28 -5.69
N GLY A 317 -8.94 16.89 -4.53
CA GLY A 317 -10.10 16.59 -3.70
C GLY A 317 -9.97 15.29 -2.89
N GLY A 318 -8.74 14.85 -2.62
CA GLY A 318 -8.42 13.66 -1.83
C GLY A 318 -8.42 13.90 -0.33
N ALA A 319 -8.57 12.81 0.44
CA ALA A 319 -8.45 12.85 1.88
C ALA A 319 -6.98 13.05 2.29
N THR A 320 -6.74 14.01 3.18
CA THR A 320 -5.40 14.33 3.70
C THR A 320 -5.13 13.71 5.07
N THR A 321 -6.17 13.26 5.76
CA THR A 321 -6.06 12.61 7.07
C THR A 321 -6.93 11.37 7.14
N LEU A 322 -6.51 10.37 7.92
CA LEU A 322 -7.33 9.19 8.17
C LEU A 322 -8.60 9.52 8.99
N GLN A 323 -8.56 10.56 9.81
CA GLN A 323 -9.72 11.04 10.56
C GLN A 323 -10.85 11.51 9.65
N SER A 324 -10.51 12.19 8.54
CA SER A 324 -11.51 12.57 7.52
C SER A 324 -12.17 11.37 6.83
N LEU A 325 -11.55 10.19 6.90
CA LEU A 325 -12.08 8.92 6.40
C LEU A 325 -12.85 8.13 7.49
N GLY A 326 -13.04 8.74 8.67
CA GLY A 326 -13.80 8.17 9.78
C GLY A 326 -12.99 7.29 10.74
N PHE A 327 -11.66 7.28 10.66
CA PHE A 327 -10.82 6.57 11.64
C PHE A 327 -10.57 7.43 12.89
N SER A 328 -10.67 6.84 14.07
CA SER A 328 -10.32 7.54 15.32
C SER A 328 -8.81 7.69 15.50
N ASP A 329 -8.36 8.65 16.31
CA ASP A 329 -6.94 8.80 16.64
C ASP A 329 -6.33 7.52 17.25
N ALA A 330 -7.13 6.78 18.02
CA ALA A 330 -6.73 5.51 18.61
C ALA A 330 -6.46 4.44 17.54
N GLU A 331 -7.34 4.33 16.53
CA GLU A 331 -7.19 3.40 15.40
C GLU A 331 -5.99 3.78 14.53
N VAL A 332 -5.78 5.07 14.26
CA VAL A 332 -4.62 5.55 13.51
C VAL A 332 -3.33 5.23 14.26
N ALA A 333 -3.29 5.51 15.56
CA ALA A 333 -2.12 5.22 16.38
C ALA A 333 -1.85 3.70 16.50
N GLU A 334 -2.90 2.88 16.57
CA GLU A 334 -2.80 1.41 16.53
C GLU A 334 -2.22 0.92 15.19
N ALA A 335 -2.68 1.49 14.07
CA ALA A 335 -2.20 1.14 12.75
C ALA A 335 -0.73 1.49 12.58
N VAL A 336 -0.31 2.71 12.91
CA VAL A 336 1.09 3.15 12.83
C VAL A 336 2.00 2.29 13.70
N ARG A 337 1.55 1.87 14.89
CA ARG A 337 2.36 1.00 15.77
C ARG A 337 2.53 -0.43 15.23
N ASN A 338 1.55 -0.98 14.54
CA ASN A 338 1.49 -2.43 14.28
C ASN A 338 1.59 -2.82 12.79
N ALA A 339 1.35 -1.89 11.87
CA ALA A 339 1.30 -2.16 10.44
C ALA A 339 2.59 -2.82 9.89
N HIS A 340 3.75 -2.47 10.44
CA HIS A 340 5.05 -3.00 10.03
C HIS A 340 5.18 -4.53 10.18
N TYR A 341 4.31 -5.18 10.97
CA TYR A 341 4.27 -6.63 11.07
C TYR A 341 3.60 -7.32 9.88
N LEU A 342 2.80 -6.62 9.06
CA LEU A 342 1.98 -7.26 8.02
C LEU A 342 2.77 -7.92 6.88
N ARG A 343 4.03 -7.53 6.67
CA ARG A 343 4.90 -8.09 5.63
C ARG A 343 6.34 -8.14 6.11
N ASP A 344 7.06 -9.19 5.74
CA ASP A 344 8.52 -9.27 5.96
C ASP A 344 9.27 -8.36 4.99
N ARG A 345 9.17 -7.07 5.26
CA ARG A 345 9.86 -5.99 4.56
C ARG A 345 10.49 -5.09 5.61
N PHE A 346 11.64 -4.53 5.27
CA PHE A 346 12.27 -3.47 6.03
C PHE A 346 11.87 -2.12 5.43
N ASN A 347 11.43 -1.21 6.28
CA ASN A 347 10.85 0.08 5.91
C ASN A 347 11.21 1.12 6.95
N VAL A 348 10.77 2.36 6.72
CA VAL A 348 11.02 3.46 7.64
C VAL A 348 10.45 3.22 9.04
N ASP A 349 9.33 2.51 9.19
CA ASP A 349 8.77 2.17 10.51
C ASP A 349 9.73 1.28 11.31
N LYS A 350 10.25 0.21 10.70
CA LYS A 350 11.22 -0.68 11.37
C LYS A 350 12.52 0.06 11.70
N LEU A 351 13.02 0.90 10.79
CA LEU A 351 14.17 1.76 11.07
C LEU A 351 13.87 2.69 12.26
N GLY A 352 12.70 3.31 12.27
CA GLY A 352 12.24 4.20 13.33
C GLY A 352 12.19 3.49 14.69
N HIS A 353 11.67 2.27 14.75
CA HIS A 353 11.68 1.47 15.97
C HIS A 353 13.10 1.21 16.51
N ILE A 354 14.08 1.01 15.63
CA ILE A 354 15.48 0.77 16.02
C ILE A 354 16.13 2.03 16.58
N ILE A 355 15.92 3.19 15.95
CA ILE A 355 16.57 4.46 16.34
C ILE A 355 15.67 5.33 17.25
N GLY A 356 14.61 4.77 17.83
CA GLY A 356 13.71 5.49 18.75
C GLY A 356 12.94 6.65 18.09
N LEU A 357 12.64 6.52 16.81
CA LEU A 357 11.89 7.48 15.99
C LEU A 357 10.43 7.01 15.90
N SER A 358 9.52 7.74 16.54
CA SER A 358 8.10 7.40 16.54
C SER A 358 7.22 8.59 16.12
N LEU A 359 6.17 8.29 15.36
CA LEU A 359 5.08 9.21 15.05
C LEU A 359 4.06 9.31 16.17
N VAL A 360 3.97 8.28 17.02
CA VAL A 360 3.08 8.23 18.17
C VAL A 360 3.94 8.33 19.43
N SER A 361 3.59 9.21 20.36
CA SER A 361 4.20 9.20 21.70
C SER A 361 4.02 7.81 22.30
N VAL A 362 5.12 7.04 22.40
CA VAL A 362 5.09 5.76 23.08
C VAL A 362 5.01 6.08 24.57
N ASN A 363 3.79 6.16 25.12
CA ASN A 363 3.66 5.94 26.56
C ASN A 363 4.08 4.50 26.79
N HIS A 364 5.29 4.30 27.30
CA HIS A 364 5.74 3.03 27.87
C HIS A 364 4.98 2.71 29.16
N ASP A 365 3.65 2.62 29.07
CA ASP A 365 2.80 2.07 30.13
C ASP A 365 2.41 0.63 29.76
N PHE A 366 3.42 -0.19 29.46
CA PHE A 366 3.37 -1.60 29.81
C PHE A 366 4.09 -1.75 31.14
N LYS A 367 3.41 -1.37 32.23
CA LYS A 367 3.78 -1.90 33.54
C LYS A 367 3.34 -3.36 33.56
N ILE A 368 4.33 -4.23 33.77
CA ILE A 368 4.19 -5.68 34.04
C ILE A 368 3.12 -5.92 35.10
#